data_AF-A0A954TG67-F1
#
_entry.id   AF-A0A954TG67-F1
#
_cell.length_a   1.000
_cell.length_b   1.000
_cell.length_c   1.000
_cell.angle_alpha   90.00
_cell.angle_beta   90.00
_cell.angle_gamma   90.00
#
_symmetry.space_group_name_H-M   'P 1'
#
loop_
_entity.id
_entity.type
_entity.pdbx_description
1 polymer ?
#
loop_
_entity_poly.entity_id
_entity_poly.type
_entity_poly.pdbx_seq_one_letter_code
_entity_poly.pdbx_strand_id
1 'polypeptide(L)'
;MPVSPIHRLAGPTGLALLFSLGLCNLASLSALWADDALTDAAPRGTPSPDTASPDAAVPDFNRDIRPLLSDNCYACHGFDQRAREADLRLDTFEGATQDLGGYAAIVPGKSEESELIARITASDSDELMPPADSHRKPLSPQSIELLRRWIDQGARWGRHWSFVPPRKADVPRGEHPVDYFVRQRLASQSRQLAPAAQPHTLIRRLALDLTGLPPSAEQTESFLRQPSETAWKHSVDQLLNSPHYGERLAMWWLDGARYSDTDGFQQDAERTNWPWRDWVVDAFNANMPFDQFTIEQFAGDLLPQASDAQKLATCFHRNHMNNGEGGPDP
;
A
#
# COMPACT_ATOMS: atom_id res chain seq x y z
N MET A 1 60.69 -12.24 -13.11
CA MET A 1 61.73 -12.70 -14.06
C MET A 1 61.05 -13.38 -15.25
N PRO A 2 61.61 -13.27 -16.47
CA PRO A 2 60.88 -12.85 -17.65
C PRO A 2 60.70 -13.95 -18.73
N VAL A 3 59.77 -13.67 -19.65
CA VAL A 3 59.83 -13.80 -21.14
C VAL A 3 59.88 -15.20 -21.80
N SER A 4 58.91 -15.39 -22.71
CA SER A 4 58.73 -16.44 -23.75
C SER A 4 59.92 -16.61 -24.72
N PRO A 5 59.93 -17.60 -25.65
CA PRO A 5 59.32 -17.40 -26.99
C PRO A 5 58.76 -18.65 -27.73
N ILE A 6 57.66 -18.51 -28.47
CA ILE A 6 57.52 -18.51 -29.97
C ILE A 6 57.46 -19.89 -30.65
N HIS A 7 56.32 -20.19 -31.28
CA HIS A 7 56.27 -20.44 -32.72
C HIS A 7 54.92 -20.02 -33.35
N ARG A 8 55.03 -19.16 -34.36
CA ARG A 8 53.98 -18.70 -35.29
C ARG A 8 53.70 -19.76 -36.36
N LEU A 9 52.51 -19.67 -36.98
CA LEU A 9 52.24 -19.54 -38.43
C LEU A 9 50.70 -19.54 -38.63
N ALA A 10 50.07 -18.40 -38.93
CA ALA A 10 49.69 -17.90 -40.26
C ALA A 10 48.30 -18.41 -40.74
N GLY A 11 47.32 -17.49 -40.87
CA GLY A 11 46.03 -17.70 -41.58
C GLY A 11 46.20 -17.50 -43.09
N PRO A 12 45.24 -16.89 -43.83
CA PRO A 12 43.79 -16.75 -43.63
C PRO A 12 43.00 -17.17 -44.92
N THR A 13 41.68 -17.39 -44.85
CA THR A 13 40.79 -17.21 -46.01
C THR A 13 39.38 -16.84 -45.55
N GLY A 14 38.94 -15.65 -45.95
CA GLY A 14 37.53 -15.28 -45.93
C GLY A 14 36.85 -15.63 -47.25
N LEU A 15 35.53 -15.70 -47.24
CA LEU A 15 34.71 -15.37 -48.41
C LEU A 15 33.33 -14.91 -47.94
N ALA A 16 33.03 -13.66 -48.25
CA ALA A 16 31.69 -13.10 -48.28
C ALA A 16 31.00 -13.46 -49.59
N LEU A 17 29.67 -13.58 -49.59
CA LEU A 17 28.87 -13.31 -50.78
C LEU A 17 27.46 -12.82 -50.41
N LEU A 18 27.11 -11.73 -51.09
CA LEU A 18 25.96 -10.84 -50.94
C LEU A 18 24.82 -11.24 -51.92
N PHE A 19 23.59 -10.90 -51.50
CA PHE A 19 22.43 -10.39 -52.25
C PHE A 19 21.95 -11.05 -53.56
N SER A 20 20.64 -11.35 -53.59
CA SER A 20 19.76 -10.82 -54.65
C SER A 20 18.32 -10.65 -54.19
N LEU A 21 17.77 -9.50 -54.61
CA LEU A 21 16.43 -8.97 -54.42
C LEU A 21 15.40 -9.71 -55.28
N GLY A 22 14.17 -9.76 -54.79
CA GLY A 22 12.97 -10.11 -55.57
C GLY A 22 11.71 -9.56 -54.91
N LEU A 23 11.29 -8.37 -55.32
CA LEU A 23 9.99 -7.78 -55.01
C LEU A 23 8.85 -8.58 -55.70
N CYS A 24 7.82 -8.96 -54.95
CA CYS A 24 6.45 -9.03 -55.46
C CYS A 24 5.46 -8.79 -54.32
N ASN A 25 4.44 -8.00 -54.64
CA ASN A 25 3.55 -7.27 -53.75
C ASN A 25 2.18 -7.97 -53.66
N LEU A 26 1.51 -7.80 -52.52
CA LEU A 26 0.05 -7.82 -52.30
C LEU A 26 -0.72 -9.14 -52.50
N ALA A 27 -1.13 -9.76 -51.39
CA ALA A 27 -2.55 -9.89 -51.03
C ALA A 27 -2.71 -10.70 -49.71
N SER A 28 -3.26 -10.03 -48.70
CA SER A 28 -4.24 -10.54 -47.73
C SER A 28 -4.06 -11.95 -47.18
N LEU A 29 -3.59 -12.10 -45.93
CA LEU A 29 -4.07 -13.13 -45.00
C LEU A 29 -3.52 -12.84 -43.59
N SER A 30 -4.06 -11.80 -42.95
CA SER A 30 -3.95 -11.55 -41.51
C SER A 30 -5.28 -11.94 -40.89
N ALA A 31 -5.42 -13.18 -40.42
CA ALA A 31 -6.53 -13.58 -39.58
C ALA A 31 -6.13 -14.85 -38.82
N LEU A 32 -6.63 -14.97 -37.59
CA LEU A 32 -6.26 -15.94 -36.56
C LEU A 32 -4.95 -15.60 -35.85
N TRP A 33 -5.03 -14.65 -34.91
CA TRP A 33 -4.57 -14.74 -33.52
C TRP A 33 -4.91 -13.42 -32.81
N ALA A 34 -6.20 -13.18 -32.57
CA ALA A 34 -6.69 -12.16 -31.66
C ALA A 34 -8.20 -12.38 -31.49
N ASP A 35 -8.60 -13.16 -30.49
CA ASP A 35 -9.93 -13.07 -29.92
C ASP A 35 -9.79 -12.76 -28.43
N ASP A 36 -10.13 -11.50 -28.13
CA ASP A 36 -10.85 -11.01 -26.96
C ASP A 36 -10.50 -11.54 -25.57
N ALA A 37 -9.69 -10.75 -24.84
CA ALA A 37 -10.01 -10.32 -23.47
C ALA A 37 -8.98 -9.28 -22.95
N LEU A 38 -8.69 -8.22 -23.71
CA LEU A 38 -7.87 -7.10 -23.23
C LEU A 38 -8.43 -5.78 -23.78
N THR A 39 -9.63 -5.40 -23.35
CA THR A 39 -10.08 -4.02 -23.45
C THR A 39 -10.72 -3.59 -22.12
N ASP A 40 -10.26 -2.42 -21.68
CA ASP A 40 -10.82 -1.58 -20.62
C ASP A 40 -10.57 -1.96 -19.14
N ALA A 41 -9.28 -2.00 -18.76
CA ALA A 41 -8.91 -1.66 -17.39
C ALA A 41 -8.74 -0.13 -17.28
N ALA A 42 -9.86 0.57 -17.11
CA ALA A 42 -9.83 1.95 -16.60
C ALA A 42 -8.98 2.01 -15.31
N PRO A 43 -8.23 3.09 -15.05
CA PRO A 43 -7.54 3.25 -13.78
C PRO A 43 -8.58 3.12 -12.67
N ARG A 44 -8.40 2.13 -11.79
CA ARG A 44 -9.21 1.97 -10.58
C ARG A 44 -8.90 3.17 -9.68
N GLY A 45 -9.60 4.28 -9.92
CA GLY A 45 -9.69 5.37 -8.98
C GLY A 45 -10.13 4.80 -7.64
N THR A 46 -9.53 5.31 -6.56
CA THR A 46 -10.07 5.12 -5.22
C THR A 46 -11.57 5.44 -5.28
N PRO A 47 -12.47 4.59 -4.74
CA PRO A 47 -13.88 4.93 -4.71
C PRO A 47 -14.01 6.29 -4.02
N SER A 48 -14.62 7.27 -4.70
CA SER A 48 -14.95 8.55 -4.08
C SER A 48 -15.70 8.28 -2.78
N PRO A 49 -15.36 8.99 -1.68
CA PRO A 49 -16.06 8.82 -0.40
C PRO A 49 -17.57 9.08 -0.49
N ASP A 50 -18.04 9.72 -1.57
CA ASP A 50 -19.46 9.91 -1.91
C ASP A 50 -20.26 8.61 -2.19
N THR A 51 -19.63 7.43 -2.15
CA THR A 51 -20.33 6.14 -2.32
C THR A 51 -20.61 5.40 -1.01
N ALA A 52 -20.45 6.06 0.15
CA ALA A 52 -20.83 5.49 1.43
C ALA A 52 -22.33 5.15 1.45
N SER A 53 -22.67 3.87 1.58
CA SER A 53 -24.06 3.42 1.76
C SER A 53 -24.64 3.98 3.06
N PRO A 54 -25.91 4.43 3.06
CA PRO A 54 -26.56 5.04 4.21
C PRO A 54 -27.07 3.98 5.19
N ASP A 55 -26.25 2.99 5.52
CA ASP A 55 -26.66 1.99 6.50
C ASP A 55 -26.63 2.58 7.92
N ALA A 56 -27.58 2.12 8.73
CA ALA A 56 -28.06 2.65 10.02
C ALA A 56 -27.04 2.66 11.19
N ALA A 57 -25.76 2.89 10.91
CA ALA A 57 -24.74 3.11 11.93
C ALA A 57 -24.66 4.61 12.29
N VAL A 58 -24.45 4.87 13.57
CA VAL A 58 -24.03 6.19 14.09
C VAL A 58 -22.84 6.71 13.25
N PRO A 59 -22.90 7.93 12.69
CA PRO A 59 -21.78 8.52 11.96
C PRO A 59 -20.53 8.54 12.84
N ASP A 60 -19.44 7.95 12.34
CA ASP A 60 -18.14 7.98 13.01
C ASP A 60 -17.29 9.10 12.40
N PHE A 61 -16.70 9.94 13.26
CA PHE A 61 -15.94 11.08 12.76
C PHE A 61 -14.76 10.67 11.88
N ASN A 62 -13.99 9.64 12.24
CA ASN A 62 -12.79 9.28 11.48
C ASN A 62 -13.11 8.54 10.18
N ARG A 63 -14.12 7.67 10.21
CA ARG A 63 -14.53 6.87 9.06
C ARG A 63 -15.34 7.69 8.06
N ASP A 64 -16.28 8.49 8.53
CA ASP A 64 -17.33 9.08 7.70
C ASP A 64 -17.13 10.59 7.51
N ILE A 65 -16.81 11.34 8.56
CA ILE A 65 -16.85 12.82 8.53
C ILE A 65 -15.51 13.43 8.13
N ARG A 66 -14.40 12.94 8.69
CA ARG A 66 -13.07 13.47 8.46
C ARG A 66 -12.66 13.38 6.99
N PRO A 67 -12.95 12.29 6.24
CA PRO A 67 -12.71 12.27 4.80
C PRO A 67 -13.52 13.34 4.06
N LEU A 68 -14.81 13.53 4.42
CA LEU A 68 -15.64 14.58 3.82
C LEU A 68 -15.07 15.97 4.06
N LEU A 69 -14.68 16.29 5.29
CA LEU A 69 -14.09 17.60 5.62
C LEU A 69 -12.69 17.77 5.00
N SER A 70 -11.89 16.72 4.96
CA SER A 70 -10.55 16.73 4.35
C SER A 70 -10.62 17.00 2.86
N ASP A 71 -11.50 16.29 2.16
CA ASP A 71 -11.58 16.36 0.71
C ASP A 71 -12.25 17.64 0.25
N ASN A 72 -13.22 18.16 1.01
CA ASN A 72 -14.06 19.28 0.57
C ASN A 72 -13.72 20.61 1.24
N CYS A 73 -13.23 20.63 2.49
CA CYS A 73 -13.17 21.84 3.30
C CYS A 73 -11.75 22.26 3.74
N TYR A 74 -10.87 21.33 4.10
CA TYR A 74 -9.57 21.67 4.75
C TYR A 74 -8.59 22.42 3.86
N ALA A 75 -8.77 22.45 2.55
CA ALA A 75 -7.93 23.25 1.68
C ALA A 75 -8.04 24.75 1.96
N CYS A 76 -9.27 25.25 2.22
CA CYS A 76 -9.55 26.66 2.51
C CYS A 76 -9.82 26.92 4.00
N HIS A 77 -10.24 25.90 4.76
CA HIS A 77 -10.60 26.05 6.19
C HIS A 77 -9.86 25.06 7.10
N GLY A 78 -8.60 24.76 6.76
CA GLY A 78 -7.76 23.81 7.50
C GLY A 78 -6.53 24.43 8.15
N PHE A 79 -5.52 23.59 8.35
CA PHE A 79 -4.32 23.93 9.12
C PHE A 79 -3.41 24.97 8.44
N ASP A 80 -3.41 25.08 7.11
CA ASP A 80 -2.57 26.04 6.38
C ASP A 80 -3.09 27.47 6.55
N GLN A 81 -2.35 28.30 7.30
CA GLN A 81 -2.70 29.70 7.54
C GLN A 81 -2.70 30.56 6.28
N ARG A 82 -1.90 30.22 5.25
CA ARG A 82 -1.75 31.05 4.05
C ARG A 82 -2.92 30.90 3.09
N ALA A 83 -3.54 29.73 3.07
CA ALA A 83 -4.72 29.42 2.27
C ALA A 83 -6.02 29.62 3.06
N ARG A 84 -5.95 29.99 4.35
CA ARG A 84 -7.12 29.99 5.23
C ARG A 84 -8.05 31.15 4.96
N GLU A 85 -9.27 30.83 4.60
CA GLU A 85 -10.37 31.76 4.44
C GLU A 85 -11.15 31.93 5.74
N ALA A 86 -11.60 33.16 5.99
CA ALA A 86 -12.37 33.58 7.18
C ALA A 86 -11.70 33.24 8.53
N ASP A 87 -10.39 32.97 8.54
CA ASP A 87 -9.64 32.40 9.67
C ASP A 87 -10.31 31.17 10.32
N LEU A 88 -11.12 30.44 9.55
CA LEU A 88 -11.91 29.31 10.03
C LEU A 88 -11.09 28.01 10.03
N ARG A 89 -11.20 27.25 11.13
CA ARG A 89 -10.47 25.99 11.37
C ARG A 89 -11.43 24.81 11.54
N LEU A 90 -11.83 24.19 10.45
CA LEU A 90 -12.67 22.98 10.48
C LEU A 90 -11.89 21.71 10.84
N ASP A 91 -10.56 21.74 10.79
CA ASP A 91 -9.69 20.60 11.13
C ASP A 91 -9.53 20.37 12.64
N THR A 92 -10.01 21.30 13.48
CA THR A 92 -9.95 21.21 14.95
C THR A 92 -11.34 21.39 15.55
N PHE A 93 -11.61 20.73 16.69
CA PHE A 93 -12.88 20.87 17.38
C PHE A 93 -13.10 22.30 17.87
N GLU A 94 -12.08 22.88 18.49
CA GLU A 94 -12.11 24.23 19.06
C GLU A 94 -12.39 25.27 17.96
N GLY A 95 -11.65 25.19 16.86
CA GLY A 95 -11.82 26.11 15.74
C GLY A 95 -13.13 25.97 14.97
N ALA A 96 -13.72 24.77 14.94
CA ALA A 96 -15.00 24.53 14.29
C ALA A 96 -16.20 24.96 15.14
N THR A 97 -16.02 25.01 16.47
CA THR A 97 -17.10 25.32 17.44
C THR A 97 -16.94 26.68 18.12
N GLN A 98 -15.88 27.42 17.80
CA GLN A 98 -15.68 28.78 18.33
C GLN A 98 -16.78 29.74 17.87
N ASP A 99 -16.99 30.78 18.68
CA ASP A 99 -17.85 31.90 18.31
C ASP A 99 -17.18 32.77 17.24
N LEU A 100 -17.85 32.95 16.11
CA LEU A 100 -17.45 33.72 14.93
C LEU A 100 -18.20 35.06 14.84
N GLY A 101 -18.69 35.57 15.97
CA GLY A 101 -19.40 36.85 16.04
C GLY A 101 -20.91 36.71 16.18
N GLY A 102 -21.36 35.76 17.00
CA GLY A 102 -22.76 35.43 17.26
C GLY A 102 -23.23 34.11 16.65
N TYR A 103 -22.35 33.39 15.96
CA TYR A 103 -22.62 32.10 15.33
C TYR A 103 -21.37 31.21 15.35
N ALA A 104 -21.51 29.91 15.13
CA ALA A 104 -20.39 28.98 15.02
C ALA A 104 -20.51 28.15 13.73
N ALA A 105 -19.38 27.69 13.19
CA ALA A 105 -19.40 26.83 12.01
C ALA A 105 -20.12 25.51 12.28
N ILE A 106 -19.86 24.91 13.44
CA ILE A 106 -20.57 23.73 13.94
C ILE A 106 -21.08 24.02 15.34
N VAL A 107 -22.39 23.83 15.54
CA VAL A 107 -23.07 23.88 16.84
C VAL A 107 -23.43 22.44 17.25
N PRO A 108 -22.68 21.82 18.17
CA PRO A 108 -22.94 20.44 18.59
C PRO A 108 -24.39 20.24 19.05
N GLY A 109 -25.07 19.26 18.46
CA GLY A 109 -26.46 18.91 18.74
C GLY A 109 -27.50 19.69 17.94
N LYS A 110 -27.07 20.64 17.09
CA LYS A 110 -27.98 21.56 16.40
C LYS A 110 -27.51 21.86 14.97
N SER A 111 -27.76 20.92 14.06
CA SER A 111 -27.38 21.07 12.64
C SER A 111 -28.05 22.27 11.96
N GLU A 112 -29.28 22.61 12.36
CA GLU A 112 -30.01 23.77 11.83
C GLU A 112 -29.41 25.12 12.27
N GLU A 113 -28.74 25.18 13.42
CA GLU A 113 -28.04 26.38 13.91
C GLU A 113 -26.56 26.44 13.46
N SER A 114 -26.09 25.43 12.72
CA SER A 114 -24.69 25.31 12.29
C SER A 114 -24.46 25.97 10.93
N GLU A 115 -23.61 26.99 10.89
CA GLU A 115 -23.32 27.74 9.66
C GLU A 115 -22.75 26.85 8.56
N LEU A 116 -22.01 25.80 8.90
CA LEU A 116 -21.50 24.81 7.93
C LEU A 116 -22.64 24.20 7.11
N ILE A 117 -23.77 23.86 7.73
CA ILE A 117 -24.93 23.28 7.03
C ILE A 117 -25.61 24.33 6.16
N ALA A 118 -25.73 25.57 6.66
CA ALA A 118 -26.29 26.68 5.89
C ALA A 118 -25.48 26.92 4.60
N ARG A 119 -24.15 26.97 4.71
CA ARG A 119 -23.24 27.22 3.59
C ARG A 119 -23.24 26.12 2.54
N ILE A 120 -23.27 24.84 2.93
CA ILE A 120 -23.28 23.73 1.96
C ILE A 120 -24.67 23.47 1.33
N THR A 121 -25.71 24.15 1.82
CA THR A 121 -27.09 24.04 1.29
C THR A 121 -27.65 25.36 0.77
N ALA A 122 -26.84 26.42 0.72
CA ALA A 122 -27.26 27.73 0.27
C ALA A 122 -27.74 27.68 -1.19
N SER A 123 -28.78 28.47 -1.49
CA SER A 123 -29.26 28.64 -2.87
C SER A 123 -28.54 29.79 -3.60
N ASP A 124 -27.96 30.73 -2.84
CA ASP A 124 -27.13 31.80 -3.38
C ASP A 124 -25.72 31.27 -3.70
N SER A 125 -25.25 31.51 -4.93
CA SER A 125 -23.93 31.07 -5.38
C SER A 125 -22.79 31.74 -4.63
N ASP A 126 -23.00 32.95 -4.11
CA ASP A 126 -21.96 33.70 -3.39
C ASP A 126 -21.82 33.21 -1.94
N GLU A 127 -22.82 32.48 -1.42
CA GLU A 127 -22.80 31.89 -0.08
C GLU A 127 -22.53 30.39 -0.08
N LEU A 128 -22.77 29.72 -1.22
CA LEU A 128 -22.63 28.28 -1.36
C LEU A 128 -21.18 27.83 -1.23
N MET A 129 -20.98 26.83 -0.38
CA MET A 129 -19.70 26.14 -0.21
C MET A 129 -19.77 24.70 -0.76
N PRO A 130 -18.76 24.24 -1.53
CA PRO A 130 -17.57 24.99 -1.96
C PRO A 130 -17.91 26.12 -2.98
N PRO A 131 -17.11 27.20 -3.02
CA PRO A 131 -17.32 28.30 -3.96
C PRO A 131 -17.23 27.84 -5.43
N ALA A 132 -17.94 28.50 -6.33
CA ALA A 132 -17.99 28.11 -7.74
C ALA A 132 -16.61 28.16 -8.45
N ASP A 133 -15.74 29.07 -8.02
CA ASP A 133 -14.37 29.25 -8.53
C ASP A 133 -13.35 28.26 -7.91
N SER A 134 -13.73 27.52 -6.86
CA SER A 134 -12.88 26.48 -6.25
C SER A 134 -12.71 25.24 -7.14
N HIS A 135 -13.49 25.14 -8.22
CA HIS A 135 -13.58 23.97 -9.12
C HIS A 135 -13.92 22.64 -8.42
N ARG A 136 -14.44 22.71 -7.18
CA ARG A 136 -14.92 21.54 -6.43
C ARG A 136 -16.40 21.32 -6.68
N LYS A 137 -16.82 20.05 -6.68
CA LYS A 137 -18.24 19.71 -6.81
C LYS A 137 -18.95 20.00 -5.48
N PRO A 138 -20.20 20.48 -5.52
CA PRO A 138 -21.06 20.50 -4.34
C PRO A 138 -21.19 19.10 -3.73
N LEU A 139 -21.38 19.05 -2.41
CA LEU A 139 -21.55 17.79 -1.69
C LEU A 139 -22.83 17.09 -2.15
N SER A 140 -22.78 15.75 -2.16
CA SER A 140 -23.97 14.95 -2.43
C SER A 140 -25.02 15.12 -1.31
N PRO A 141 -26.32 14.96 -1.60
CA PRO A 141 -27.37 14.97 -0.57
C PRO A 141 -27.10 13.99 0.58
N GLN A 142 -26.49 12.84 0.27
CA GLN A 142 -26.13 11.82 1.26
C GLN A 142 -25.02 12.32 2.20
N SER A 143 -24.00 13.00 1.66
CA SER A 143 -22.90 13.58 2.44
C SER A 143 -23.39 14.72 3.35
N ILE A 144 -24.31 15.56 2.85
CA ILE A 144 -24.95 16.62 3.64
C ILE A 144 -25.75 16.02 4.80
N GLU A 145 -26.56 14.98 4.54
CA GLU A 145 -27.35 14.32 5.57
C GLU A 145 -26.47 13.61 6.61
N LEU A 146 -25.33 13.06 6.19
CA LEU A 146 -24.34 12.47 7.10
C LEU A 146 -23.76 13.52 8.05
N LEU A 147 -23.42 14.70 7.55
CA LEU A 147 -22.96 15.83 8.36
C LEU A 147 -24.03 16.31 9.33
N ARG A 148 -25.28 16.47 8.88
CA ARG A 148 -26.42 16.85 9.75
C ARG A 148 -26.57 15.89 10.92
N ARG A 149 -26.70 14.58 10.63
CA ARG A 149 -26.85 13.56 11.67
C ARG A 149 -25.68 13.53 12.64
N TRP A 150 -24.45 13.71 12.17
CA TRP A 150 -23.28 13.76 13.03
C TRP A 150 -23.30 15.00 13.94
N ILE A 151 -23.66 16.17 13.42
CA ILE A 151 -23.79 17.39 14.20
C ILE A 151 -24.89 17.22 15.26
N ASP A 152 -26.08 16.76 14.88
CA ASP A 152 -27.22 16.55 15.79
C ASP A 152 -26.91 15.54 16.91
N GLN A 153 -25.97 14.63 16.69
CA GLN A 153 -25.49 13.68 17.69
C GLN A 153 -24.38 14.26 18.60
N GLY A 154 -24.17 15.58 18.54
CA GLY A 154 -23.23 16.31 19.37
C GLY A 154 -21.85 16.48 18.74
N ALA A 155 -21.73 16.33 17.42
CA ALA A 155 -20.51 16.60 16.66
C ALA A 155 -19.25 16.06 17.34
N ARG A 156 -19.24 14.77 17.73
CA ARG A 156 -18.11 14.21 18.48
C ARG A 156 -16.90 14.04 17.57
N TRP A 157 -15.79 14.73 17.87
CA TRP A 157 -14.52 14.54 17.16
C TRP A 157 -13.86 13.21 17.55
N GLY A 158 -13.21 12.59 16.56
CA GLY A 158 -12.37 11.42 16.75
C GLY A 158 -10.90 11.78 16.96
N ARG A 159 -10.13 10.87 17.57
CA ARG A 159 -8.66 10.95 17.58
C ARG A 159 -8.10 10.33 16.30
N HIS A 160 -6.90 10.71 15.90
CA HIS A 160 -6.22 10.06 14.79
C HIS A 160 -6.19 8.54 14.97
N TRP A 161 -6.42 7.76 13.91
CA TRP A 161 -6.56 6.30 13.97
C TRP A 161 -5.36 5.61 14.62
N SER A 162 -4.15 6.17 14.45
CA SER A 162 -2.90 5.66 15.05
C SER A 162 -2.83 5.82 16.57
N PHE A 163 -3.65 6.68 17.18
CA PHE A 163 -3.70 6.92 18.62
C PHE A 163 -4.93 6.28 19.28
N VAL A 164 -5.70 5.49 18.53
CA VAL A 164 -6.84 4.73 19.04
C VAL A 164 -6.47 3.25 19.00
N PRO A 165 -6.45 2.56 20.16
CA PRO A 165 -6.17 1.13 20.18
C PRO A 165 -7.15 0.36 19.28
N PRO A 166 -6.68 -0.52 18.39
CA PRO A 166 -7.55 -1.32 17.54
C PRO A 166 -8.42 -2.23 18.40
N ARG A 167 -9.71 -2.32 18.07
CA ARG A 167 -10.65 -3.24 18.73
C ARG A 167 -10.85 -4.45 17.83
N LYS A 168 -10.70 -5.64 18.40
CA LYS A 168 -10.98 -6.89 17.67
C LYS A 168 -12.47 -6.95 17.35
N ALA A 169 -12.79 -7.03 16.07
CA ALA A 169 -14.17 -7.18 15.60
C ALA A 169 -14.72 -8.57 15.94
N ASP A 170 -16.03 -8.63 16.17
CA ASP A 170 -16.73 -9.89 16.41
C ASP A 170 -16.95 -10.61 15.08
N VAL A 171 -16.43 -11.84 14.97
CA VAL A 171 -16.51 -12.68 13.77
C VAL A 171 -17.13 -14.01 14.19
N PRO A 172 -18.16 -14.51 13.48
CA PRO A 172 -18.77 -15.80 13.79
C PRO A 172 -17.74 -16.92 13.91
N ARG A 173 -17.91 -17.79 14.90
CA ARG A 173 -17.05 -18.97 15.08
C ARG A 173 -17.15 -19.89 13.86
N GLY A 174 -16.01 -20.38 13.39
CA GLY A 174 -15.93 -21.28 12.24
C GLY A 174 -15.77 -20.57 10.89
N GLU A 175 -15.83 -19.24 10.84
CA GLU A 175 -15.52 -18.47 9.65
C GLU A 175 -14.13 -17.85 9.72
N HIS A 176 -13.40 -17.84 8.61
CA HIS A 176 -12.14 -17.13 8.52
C HIS A 176 -12.41 -15.61 8.51
N PRO A 177 -11.78 -14.81 9.40
CA PRO A 177 -12.09 -13.38 9.54
C PRO A 177 -11.96 -12.58 8.24
N VAL A 178 -10.94 -12.86 7.43
CA VAL A 178 -10.74 -12.16 6.15
C VAL A 178 -11.92 -12.42 5.22
N ASP A 179 -12.36 -13.67 5.08
CA ASP A 179 -13.45 -14.02 4.18
C ASP A 179 -14.80 -13.49 4.65
N TYR A 180 -14.99 -13.39 5.97
CA TYR A 180 -16.17 -12.77 6.57
C TYR A 180 -16.27 -11.30 6.17
N PHE A 181 -15.24 -10.50 6.39
CA PHE A 181 -15.26 -9.07 6.05
C PHE A 181 -15.32 -8.82 4.54
N VAL A 182 -14.61 -9.63 3.73
CA VAL A 182 -14.66 -9.52 2.27
C VAL A 182 -16.07 -9.83 1.77
N ARG A 183 -16.72 -10.90 2.25
CA ARG A 183 -18.10 -11.23 1.86
C ARG A 183 -19.08 -10.15 2.29
N GLN A 184 -18.95 -9.59 3.50
CA GLN A 184 -19.79 -8.49 3.97
C GLN A 184 -19.69 -7.28 3.04
N ARG A 185 -18.47 -6.90 2.66
CA ARG A 185 -18.25 -5.76 1.75
C ARG A 185 -18.78 -6.02 0.34
N LEU A 186 -18.58 -7.22 -0.19
CA LEU A 186 -19.10 -7.58 -1.51
C LEU A 186 -20.63 -7.60 -1.53
N ALA A 187 -21.26 -8.14 -0.48
CA ALA A 187 -22.72 -8.16 -0.34
C ALA A 187 -23.31 -6.73 -0.31
N SER A 188 -22.66 -5.79 0.38
CA SER A 188 -23.10 -4.37 0.39
C SER A 188 -23.02 -3.71 -1.00
N GLN A 189 -22.30 -4.32 -1.94
CA GLN A 189 -22.12 -3.84 -3.31
C GLN A 189 -22.84 -4.72 -4.33
N SER A 190 -23.71 -5.64 -3.88
CA SER A 190 -24.39 -6.62 -4.74
C SER A 190 -23.41 -7.45 -5.58
N ARG A 191 -22.23 -7.75 -5.03
CA ARG A 191 -21.17 -8.55 -5.64
C ARG A 191 -20.96 -9.86 -4.87
N GLN A 192 -20.35 -10.83 -5.54
CA GLN A 192 -20.00 -12.14 -4.97
C GLN A 192 -18.51 -12.42 -5.14
N LEU A 193 -18.01 -13.39 -4.39
CA LEU A 193 -16.65 -13.89 -4.57
C LEU A 193 -16.48 -14.48 -5.97
N ALA A 194 -15.29 -14.29 -6.54
CA ALA A 194 -14.91 -14.99 -7.75
C ALA A 194 -14.86 -16.51 -7.49
N PRO A 195 -15.13 -17.36 -8.50
CA PRO A 195 -14.93 -18.79 -8.38
C PRO A 195 -13.47 -19.11 -8.05
N ALA A 196 -13.25 -20.22 -7.33
CA ALA A 196 -11.91 -20.71 -7.02
C ALA A 196 -11.10 -20.93 -8.31
N ALA A 197 -9.84 -20.52 -8.29
CA ALA A 197 -8.95 -20.73 -9.43
C ALA A 197 -8.64 -22.23 -9.62
N GLN A 198 -8.25 -22.60 -10.83
CA GLN A 198 -7.85 -23.97 -11.15
C GLN A 198 -6.65 -24.41 -10.28
N PRO A 199 -6.54 -25.69 -9.89
CA PRO A 199 -5.49 -26.16 -8.98
C PRO A 199 -4.06 -25.77 -9.41
N HIS A 200 -3.73 -25.86 -10.70
CA HIS A 200 -2.41 -25.47 -11.21
C HIS A 200 -2.14 -23.96 -11.05
N THR A 201 -3.17 -23.12 -11.15
CA THR A 201 -3.07 -21.68 -10.91
C THR A 201 -2.89 -21.38 -9.43
N LEU A 202 -3.60 -22.12 -8.56
CA LEU A 202 -3.50 -21.96 -7.11
C LEU A 202 -2.09 -22.26 -6.59
N ILE A 203 -1.51 -23.41 -6.94
CA ILE A 203 -0.15 -23.77 -6.47
C ILE A 203 0.91 -22.82 -7.04
N ARG A 204 0.75 -22.35 -8.28
CA ARG A 204 1.65 -21.36 -8.89
C ARG A 204 1.61 -20.02 -8.14
N ARG A 205 0.41 -19.50 -7.84
CA ARG A 205 0.25 -18.25 -7.07
C ARG A 205 0.84 -18.40 -5.68
N LEU A 206 0.51 -19.49 -4.99
CA LEU A 206 0.99 -19.75 -3.65
C LEU A 206 2.53 -19.76 -3.57
N ALA A 207 3.19 -20.47 -4.49
CA ALA A 207 4.65 -20.52 -4.53
C ALA A 207 5.27 -19.16 -4.85
N LEU A 208 4.78 -18.44 -5.87
CA LEU A 208 5.31 -17.12 -6.22
C LEU A 208 5.09 -16.08 -5.10
N ASP A 209 3.95 -16.15 -4.40
CA ASP A 209 3.64 -15.24 -3.31
C ASP A 209 4.54 -15.51 -2.09
N LEU A 210 4.71 -16.78 -1.70
CA LEU A 210 5.46 -17.15 -0.50
C LEU A 210 6.98 -17.20 -0.70
N THR A 211 7.47 -17.63 -1.87
CA THR A 211 8.91 -17.84 -2.10
C THR A 211 9.47 -17.02 -3.27
N GLY A 212 8.63 -16.35 -4.06
CA GLY A 212 9.08 -15.64 -5.27
C GLY A 212 9.48 -16.57 -6.43
N LEU A 213 9.39 -17.88 -6.24
CA LEU A 213 9.82 -18.89 -7.20
C LEU A 213 8.63 -19.68 -7.74
N PRO A 214 8.67 -20.17 -8.99
CA PRO A 214 7.67 -21.11 -9.47
C PRO A 214 7.72 -22.40 -8.64
N PRO A 215 6.58 -23.11 -8.48
CA PRO A 215 6.58 -24.40 -7.79
C PRO A 215 7.42 -25.41 -8.58
N SER A 216 8.10 -26.33 -7.88
CA SER A 216 8.77 -27.45 -8.52
C SER A 216 7.77 -28.39 -9.21
N ALA A 217 8.27 -29.21 -10.14
CA ALA A 217 7.47 -30.24 -10.79
C ALA A 217 6.85 -31.19 -9.75
N GLU A 218 7.64 -31.63 -8.76
CA GLU A 218 7.19 -32.53 -7.70
C GLU A 218 6.09 -31.91 -6.82
N GLN A 219 6.26 -30.64 -6.39
CA GLN A 219 5.22 -29.93 -5.62
C GLN A 219 3.93 -29.79 -6.43
N THR A 220 4.05 -29.46 -7.72
CA THR A 220 2.90 -29.32 -8.63
C THR A 220 2.18 -30.65 -8.80
N GLU A 221 2.90 -31.72 -9.15
CA GLU A 221 2.33 -33.05 -9.31
C GLU A 221 1.68 -33.55 -8.02
N SER A 222 2.33 -33.35 -6.87
CA SER A 222 1.80 -33.75 -5.57
C SER A 222 0.46 -33.08 -5.26
N PHE A 223 0.37 -31.76 -5.49
CA PHE A 223 -0.87 -31.02 -5.28
C PHE A 223 -1.97 -31.40 -6.29
N LEU A 224 -1.60 -31.60 -7.57
CA LEU A 224 -2.56 -31.91 -8.63
C LEU A 224 -3.11 -33.34 -8.59
N ARG A 225 -2.40 -34.30 -7.98
CA ARG A 225 -2.88 -35.68 -7.85
C ARG A 225 -4.19 -35.79 -7.08
N GLN A 226 -4.33 -35.03 -5.99
CA GLN A 226 -5.54 -35.02 -5.19
C GLN A 226 -5.75 -33.64 -4.52
N PRO A 227 -6.23 -32.64 -5.30
CA PRO A 227 -6.48 -31.30 -4.77
C PRO A 227 -7.52 -31.37 -3.66
N SER A 228 -7.13 -30.94 -2.47
CA SER A 228 -7.97 -30.97 -1.27
C SER A 228 -7.50 -29.88 -0.30
N GLU A 229 -8.34 -29.55 0.68
CA GLU A 229 -7.96 -28.60 1.74
C GLU A 229 -6.71 -29.06 2.51
N THR A 230 -6.58 -30.38 2.74
CA THR A 230 -5.39 -30.97 3.37
C THR A 230 -4.15 -30.81 2.50
N ALA A 231 -4.25 -31.08 1.19
CA ALA A 231 -3.15 -30.89 0.26
C ALA A 231 -2.73 -29.41 0.19
N TRP A 232 -3.69 -28.48 0.23
CA TRP A 232 -3.43 -27.04 0.27
C TRP A 232 -2.65 -26.64 1.51
N LYS A 233 -3.10 -27.03 2.72
CA LYS A 233 -2.40 -26.74 3.97
C LYS A 233 -0.98 -27.31 3.96
N HIS A 234 -0.82 -28.54 3.48
CA HIS A 234 0.49 -29.15 3.35
C HIS A 234 1.42 -28.35 2.41
N SER A 235 0.93 -27.90 1.25
CA SER A 235 1.71 -27.05 0.34
C SER A 235 2.07 -25.70 0.98
N VAL A 236 1.16 -25.08 1.74
CA VAL A 236 1.44 -23.85 2.50
C VAL A 236 2.56 -24.09 3.50
N ASP A 237 2.46 -25.14 4.33
CA ASP A 237 3.46 -25.46 5.34
C ASP A 237 4.83 -25.76 4.71
N GLN A 238 4.86 -26.50 3.60
CA GLN A 238 6.10 -26.77 2.87
C GLN A 238 6.78 -25.50 2.35
N LEU A 239 5.99 -24.55 1.83
CA LEU A 239 6.52 -23.30 1.28
C LEU A 239 6.95 -22.32 2.37
N LEU A 240 6.21 -22.22 3.47
CA LEU A 240 6.59 -21.41 4.63
C LEU A 240 7.87 -21.91 5.31
N ASN A 241 8.13 -23.21 5.29
CA ASN A 241 9.36 -23.81 5.81
C ASN A 241 10.53 -23.77 4.80
N SER A 242 10.34 -23.21 3.61
CA SER A 242 11.43 -23.05 2.63
C SER A 242 12.34 -21.89 3.04
N PRO A 243 13.67 -21.97 2.89
CA PRO A 243 14.56 -20.83 3.12
C PRO A 243 14.23 -19.62 2.23
N HIS A 244 13.65 -19.88 1.05
CA HIS A 244 13.22 -18.84 0.10
C HIS A 244 12.04 -18.01 0.61
N TYR A 245 11.32 -18.46 1.65
CA TYR A 245 10.27 -17.68 2.27
C TYR A 245 10.81 -16.40 2.91
N GLY A 246 11.85 -16.54 3.74
CA GLY A 246 12.53 -15.40 4.36
C GLY A 246 13.15 -14.47 3.32
N GLU A 247 13.77 -15.02 2.27
CA GLU A 247 14.32 -14.22 1.15
C GLU A 247 13.22 -13.39 0.47
N ARG A 248 12.07 -14.00 0.18
CA ARG A 248 10.95 -13.35 -0.49
C ARG A 248 10.33 -12.23 0.34
N LEU A 249 10.14 -12.46 1.64
CA LEU A 249 9.57 -11.47 2.54
C LEU A 249 10.54 -10.36 2.89
N ALA A 250 11.82 -10.71 3.10
CA ALA A 250 12.86 -9.74 3.42
C ALA A 250 12.97 -8.67 2.33
N MET A 251 12.77 -8.98 1.05
CA MET A 251 12.85 -7.98 -0.03
C MET A 251 12.02 -6.72 0.24
N TRP A 252 10.80 -6.85 0.76
CA TRP A 252 9.94 -5.70 1.07
C TRP A 252 10.47 -4.89 2.25
N TRP A 253 11.03 -5.58 3.25
CA TRP A 253 11.64 -4.92 4.40
C TRP A 253 12.94 -4.22 4.03
N LEU A 254 13.79 -4.87 3.24
CA LEU A 254 15.05 -4.32 2.75
C LEU A 254 14.83 -3.04 1.94
N ASP A 255 13.81 -3.03 1.07
CA ASP A 255 13.38 -1.84 0.33
C ASP A 255 12.92 -0.72 1.27
N GLY A 256 12.00 -1.03 2.20
CA GLY A 256 11.52 -0.07 3.20
C GLY A 256 12.62 0.47 4.12
N ALA A 257 13.62 -0.36 4.42
CA ALA A 257 14.79 -0.01 5.22
C ALA A 257 15.90 0.68 4.40
N ARG A 258 15.72 0.85 3.08
CA ARG A 258 16.71 1.44 2.16
C ARG A 258 18.05 0.71 2.12
N TYR A 259 18.02 -0.62 2.25
CA TYR A 259 19.22 -1.42 2.08
C TYR A 259 19.79 -1.25 0.67
N SER A 260 21.08 -1.00 0.59
CA SER A 260 21.85 -0.97 -0.65
C SER A 260 23.26 -1.49 -0.38
N ASP A 261 23.85 -2.09 -1.40
CA ASP A 261 25.27 -2.47 -1.38
C ASP A 261 26.18 -1.24 -1.63
N THR A 262 25.60 -0.03 -1.79
CA THR A 262 26.33 1.24 -1.96
C THR A 262 25.74 2.38 -1.11
N ASP A 263 26.45 3.50 -1.02
CA ASP A 263 26.01 4.71 -0.29
C ASP A 263 24.81 5.42 -0.91
N GLY A 264 24.56 5.23 -2.20
CA GLY A 264 23.48 5.87 -2.95
C GLY A 264 23.65 7.39 -3.14
N PHE A 265 24.76 7.97 -2.66
CA PHE A 265 24.96 9.42 -2.57
C PHE A 265 26.40 9.82 -2.94
N GLN A 266 26.59 11.04 -3.44
CA GLN A 266 27.88 11.64 -3.84
C GLN A 266 28.83 10.73 -4.65
N GLN A 267 29.65 9.94 -3.96
CA GLN A 267 30.65 9.03 -4.55
C GLN A 267 30.12 7.60 -4.75
N ASP A 268 28.93 7.30 -4.23
CA ASP A 268 28.24 6.02 -4.29
C ASP A 268 29.16 4.82 -3.99
N ALA A 269 29.93 4.94 -2.90
CA ALA A 269 30.91 3.93 -2.51
C ALA A 269 30.23 2.64 -2.04
N GLU A 270 30.91 1.51 -2.22
CA GLU A 270 30.43 0.20 -1.78
C GLU A 270 30.36 0.12 -0.24
N ARG A 271 29.31 -0.56 0.26
CA ARG A 271 29.06 -0.83 1.68
C ARG A 271 29.19 -2.31 1.97
N THR A 272 29.74 -2.66 3.13
CA THR A 272 29.75 -4.04 3.64
C THR A 272 28.67 -4.21 4.72
N ASN A 273 27.40 -4.21 4.31
CA ASN A 273 26.25 -4.36 5.22
C ASN A 273 25.44 -5.65 4.98
N TRP A 274 25.86 -6.50 4.04
CA TRP A 274 25.19 -7.76 3.72
C TRP A 274 24.94 -8.71 4.91
N PRO A 275 25.76 -8.76 5.99
CA PRO A 275 25.41 -9.61 7.13
C PRO A 275 24.11 -9.19 7.80
N TRP A 276 23.77 -7.89 7.78
CA TRP A 276 22.48 -7.41 8.29
C TRP A 276 21.33 -7.85 7.39
N ARG A 277 21.50 -7.84 6.07
CA ARG A 277 20.51 -8.39 5.13
C ARG A 277 20.22 -9.87 5.45
N ASP A 278 21.27 -10.65 5.64
CA ASP A 278 21.15 -12.08 5.96
C ASP A 278 20.46 -12.28 7.32
N TRP A 279 20.78 -11.44 8.32
CA TRP A 279 20.06 -11.43 9.59
C TRP A 279 18.56 -11.17 9.43
N VAL A 280 18.16 -10.24 8.55
CA VAL A 280 16.73 -9.98 8.26
C VAL A 280 16.06 -11.21 7.66
N VAL A 281 16.71 -11.85 6.67
CA VAL A 281 16.21 -13.09 6.05
C VAL A 281 16.02 -14.19 7.08
N ASP A 282 17.01 -14.39 7.95
CA ASP A 282 16.96 -15.39 9.01
C ASP A 282 15.86 -15.08 10.04
N ALA A 283 15.65 -13.80 10.39
CA ALA A 283 14.59 -13.40 11.31
C ALA A 283 13.19 -13.73 10.76
N PHE A 284 12.96 -13.53 9.46
CA PHE A 284 11.71 -13.95 8.80
C PHE A 284 11.55 -15.47 8.77
N ASN A 285 12.61 -16.21 8.43
CA ASN A 285 12.59 -17.68 8.41
C ASN A 285 12.36 -18.29 9.80
N ALA A 286 12.86 -17.64 10.85
CA ALA A 286 12.63 -18.03 12.24
C ALA A 286 11.23 -17.64 12.76
N ASN A 287 10.43 -16.93 11.95
CA ASN A 287 9.15 -16.35 12.36
C ASN A 287 9.29 -15.51 13.64
N MET A 288 10.32 -14.66 13.68
CA MET A 288 10.61 -13.80 14.82
C MET A 288 9.40 -12.88 15.10
N PRO A 289 8.94 -12.77 16.36
CA PRO A 289 7.89 -11.83 16.73
C PRO A 289 8.24 -10.39 16.33
N PHE A 290 7.26 -9.67 15.77
CA PHE A 290 7.49 -8.33 15.22
C PHE A 290 7.98 -7.31 16.27
N ASP A 291 7.54 -7.44 17.52
CA ASP A 291 8.02 -6.64 18.64
C ASP A 291 9.51 -6.90 18.91
N GLN A 292 9.95 -8.16 18.92
CA GLN A 292 11.37 -8.49 19.05
C GLN A 292 12.18 -8.02 17.84
N PHE A 293 11.70 -8.29 16.61
CA PHE A 293 12.36 -7.89 15.37
C PHE A 293 12.60 -6.38 15.29
N THR A 294 11.63 -5.58 15.75
CA THR A 294 11.79 -4.12 15.80
C THR A 294 12.71 -3.69 16.94
N ILE A 295 12.55 -4.22 18.16
CA ILE A 295 13.43 -3.88 19.29
C ILE A 295 14.90 -4.16 18.95
N GLU A 296 15.23 -5.32 18.38
CA GLU A 296 16.61 -5.68 18.06
C GLU A 296 17.20 -4.75 16.98
N GLN A 297 16.43 -4.32 16.00
CA GLN A 297 16.89 -3.35 15.00
C GLN A 297 17.06 -1.93 15.55
N PHE A 298 16.20 -1.49 16.47
CA PHE A 298 16.26 -0.13 17.01
C PHE A 298 17.30 0.01 18.13
N ALA A 299 17.45 -1.00 18.97
CA ALA A 299 18.21 -0.93 20.22
C ALA A 299 18.85 -2.25 20.65
N GLY A 300 19.08 -3.19 19.71
CA GLY A 300 19.69 -4.49 20.00
C GLY A 300 21.06 -4.42 20.66
N ASP A 301 21.88 -3.41 20.36
CA ASP A 301 23.17 -3.15 20.99
C ASP A 301 23.07 -2.61 22.43
N LEU A 302 21.93 -2.03 22.78
CA LEU A 302 21.62 -1.52 24.12
C LEU A 302 20.96 -2.58 25.02
N LEU A 303 20.65 -3.77 24.50
CA LEU A 303 20.08 -4.85 25.30
C LEU A 303 21.10 -5.33 26.35
N PRO A 304 20.67 -5.62 27.60
CA PRO A 304 21.55 -6.19 28.61
C PRO A 304 22.18 -7.50 28.09
N GLN A 305 23.51 -7.57 28.08
CA GLN A 305 24.25 -8.73 27.57
C GLN A 305 23.92 -9.07 26.11
N ALA A 306 23.74 -8.05 25.26
CA ALA A 306 23.43 -8.20 23.84
C ALA A 306 24.34 -9.22 23.13
N SER A 307 23.71 -10.17 22.44
CA SER A 307 24.40 -11.12 21.56
C SER A 307 24.97 -10.42 20.33
N ASP A 308 25.89 -11.06 19.62
CA ASP A 308 26.47 -10.50 18.39
C ASP A 308 25.42 -10.33 17.29
N ALA A 309 24.42 -11.21 17.22
CA ALA A 309 23.29 -11.08 16.31
C ALA A 309 22.42 -9.85 16.63
N GLN A 310 22.17 -9.58 17.92
CA GLN A 310 21.42 -8.40 18.36
C GLN A 310 22.17 -7.09 18.10
N LYS A 311 23.50 -7.09 18.26
CA LYS A 311 24.34 -5.95 17.87
C LYS A 311 24.39 -5.78 16.35
N LEU A 312 24.38 -6.88 15.59
CA LEU A 312 24.32 -6.82 14.13
C LEU A 312 22.99 -6.23 13.66
N ALA A 313 21.87 -6.57 14.31
CA ALA A 313 20.53 -6.08 13.97
C ALA A 313 20.45 -4.54 13.96
N THR A 314 21.18 -3.85 14.84
CA THR A 314 21.20 -2.38 14.89
C THR A 314 21.93 -1.71 13.75
N CYS A 315 22.57 -2.49 12.87
CA CYS A 315 23.04 -2.01 11.57
C CYS A 315 21.88 -1.45 10.70
N PHE A 316 20.61 -1.71 11.06
CA PHE A 316 19.43 -1.05 10.49
C PHE A 316 19.60 0.47 10.36
N HIS A 317 20.16 1.13 11.38
CA HIS A 317 20.36 2.60 11.37
C HIS A 317 21.38 3.05 10.31
N ARG A 318 22.26 2.16 9.85
CA ARG A 318 23.31 2.44 8.85
C ARG A 318 22.82 2.33 7.41
N ASN A 319 21.54 2.01 7.18
CA ASN A 319 21.00 1.90 5.83
C ASN A 319 20.67 3.26 5.20
N HIS A 320 20.56 4.34 5.99
CA HIS A 320 20.33 5.67 5.46
C HIS A 320 21.47 6.13 4.52
N MET A 321 21.15 7.04 3.60
CA MET A 321 22.14 7.62 2.69
C MET A 321 23.11 8.48 3.50
N ASN A 322 24.42 8.26 3.35
CA ASN A 322 25.43 8.98 4.12
C ASN A 322 26.08 10.06 3.26
N ASN A 323 26.35 11.23 3.85
CA ASN A 323 27.21 12.25 3.26
C ASN A 323 28.67 12.00 3.67
N GLY A 324 29.58 11.92 2.69
CA GLY A 324 31.01 11.70 2.91
C GLY A 324 31.84 13.00 2.93
N GLU A 325 31.29 14.13 2.48
CA GLU A 325 32.00 15.42 2.47
C GLU A 325 31.88 16.12 3.83
N GLY A 326 33.02 16.27 4.53
CA GLY A 326 33.14 17.11 5.73
C GLY A 326 32.97 16.40 7.07
N GLY A 327 32.67 15.10 7.06
CA GLY A 327 32.40 14.28 8.25
C GLY A 327 31.02 13.62 8.15
N PRO A 328 30.86 12.37 8.61
CA PRO A 328 29.58 11.66 8.53
C PRO A 328 28.57 12.29 9.50
N ASP A 329 27.52 12.90 8.96
CA ASP A 329 26.30 13.27 9.68
C ASP A 329 25.22 12.24 9.26
N PRO A 330 24.69 11.42 10.19
CA PRO A 330 23.76 10.33 9.89
C PRO A 330 22.36 10.76 9.44
#